data_AF-A0A845AXS9-F1
#
_entry.id   AF-A0A845AXS9-F1
#
_cell.length_a   1.000
_cell.length_b   1.000
_cell.length_c   1.000
_cell.angle_alpha   90.00
_cell.angle_beta   90.00
_cell.angle_gamma   90.00
#
_symmetry.space_group_name_H-M   'P 1'
#
loop_
_entity.id
_entity.type
_entity.pdbx_description
1 polymer ?
#
loop_
_entity_poly.entity_id
_entity_poly.type
_entity_poly.pdbx_seq_one_letter_code
_entity_poly.pdbx_strand_id
1 'polypeptide(L)'
;MMIKNLKTKAATAVALGTLAMAAPANATIFEYDMTNGDLLTIDTDKSTATWKGKNIDTVMTSPDFAKFTGGANPRFTAVLTSLDGTRTIRGKTYTDNPKNINTTHPQKLIGQGSRFNLWAWWGDPIKGGDYIKHIGGYTATEVPAPGMLGLFGLALAALGFRRRRSRMATAKLAAA
;
A
#
# COMPACT_ATOMS: atom_id res chain seq x y z
N MET A 1 -5.55 -12.13 39.83
CA MET A 1 -6.52 -12.01 38.73
C MET A 1 -6.27 -10.68 38.04
N MET A 2 -5.62 -10.69 36.86
CA MET A 2 -5.07 -9.49 36.22
C MET A 2 -5.83 -9.24 34.91
N ILE A 3 -6.71 -8.24 34.93
CA ILE A 3 -7.46 -7.78 33.75
C ILE A 3 -6.50 -6.94 32.91
N LYS A 4 -6.08 -7.45 31.75
CA LYS A 4 -5.25 -6.69 30.80
C LYS A 4 -6.16 -5.97 29.80
N ASN A 5 -6.02 -4.64 29.80
CA ASN A 5 -6.79 -3.65 29.06
C ASN A 5 -6.78 -3.88 27.53
N LEU A 6 -7.99 -3.99 26.98
CA LEU A 6 -8.30 -4.23 25.57
C LEU A 6 -8.37 -2.95 24.71
N LYS A 7 -7.49 -1.97 24.95
CA LYS A 7 -7.61 -0.64 24.32
C LYS A 7 -6.34 -0.17 23.62
N THR A 8 -5.95 -0.82 22.52
CA THR A 8 -5.12 -0.18 21.47
C THR A 8 -5.26 -0.91 20.12
N LYS A 9 -6.47 -0.95 19.57
CA LYS A 9 -6.71 -1.33 18.17
C LYS A 9 -7.75 -0.37 17.57
N ALA A 10 -7.36 0.87 17.37
CA ALA A 10 -8.14 1.82 16.59
C ALA A 10 -7.20 2.94 16.15
N ALA A 11 -7.17 3.16 14.83
CA ALA A 11 -6.69 4.35 14.10
C ALA A 11 -5.60 4.06 13.06
N THR A 12 -5.95 3.35 11.98
CA THR A 12 -5.41 3.67 10.66
C THR A 12 -6.41 3.21 9.59
N ALA A 13 -7.49 3.96 9.43
CA ALA A 13 -8.45 3.78 8.35
C ALA A 13 -9.05 5.14 7.98
N VAL A 14 -8.22 6.10 7.59
CA VAL A 14 -8.67 7.35 6.95
C VAL A 14 -7.59 7.85 5.99
N ALA A 15 -7.72 7.48 4.72
CA ALA A 15 -7.22 8.24 3.56
C ALA A 15 -7.81 7.69 2.25
N LEU A 16 -9.14 7.68 2.13
CA LEU A 16 -9.81 7.50 0.84
C LEU A 16 -10.46 8.83 0.47
N GLY A 17 -9.64 9.76 -0.01
CA GLY A 17 -10.06 11.07 -0.49
C GLY A 17 -9.44 11.36 -1.86
N THR A 18 -10.26 11.13 -2.90
CA THR A 18 -10.19 11.76 -4.24
C THR A 18 -8.86 11.77 -4.99
N LEU A 19 -8.61 10.71 -5.77
CA LEU A 19 -8.06 10.80 -7.12
C LEU A 19 -8.69 9.68 -7.95
N ALA A 20 -9.77 9.99 -8.69
CA ALA A 20 -10.34 9.08 -9.68
C ALA A 20 -9.47 9.13 -10.95
N MET A 21 -8.28 8.55 -10.88
CA MET A 21 -7.52 8.14 -12.06
C MET A 21 -7.93 6.70 -12.40
N ALA A 22 -7.98 6.38 -13.69
CA ALA A 22 -8.40 5.07 -14.19
C ALA A 22 -7.44 3.96 -13.73
N ALA A 23 -7.67 3.40 -12.54
CA ALA A 23 -6.98 2.20 -12.07
C ALA A 23 -7.44 0.99 -12.91
N PRO A 24 -6.52 0.10 -13.35
CA PRO A 24 -6.85 -1.14 -14.02
C PRO A 24 -7.62 -2.06 -13.07
N ALA A 25 -8.45 -2.93 -13.62
CA ALA A 25 -9.42 -3.75 -12.90
C ALA A 25 -8.84 -4.81 -11.93
N ASN A 26 -7.53 -4.76 -11.63
CA ASN A 26 -6.82 -5.70 -10.73
C ASN A 26 -5.79 -5.00 -9.83
N ALA A 27 -6.05 -3.75 -9.43
CA ALA A 27 -5.23 -3.03 -8.47
C ALA A 27 -5.35 -3.67 -7.07
N THR A 28 -4.23 -4.11 -6.49
CA THR A 28 -4.17 -4.66 -5.13
C THR A 28 -3.11 -3.92 -4.33
N ILE A 29 -3.46 -3.52 -3.11
CA ILE A 29 -2.51 -3.00 -2.14
C ILE A 29 -2.15 -4.14 -1.19
N PHE A 30 -0.87 -4.48 -1.14
CA PHE A 30 -0.35 -5.45 -0.19
C PHE A 30 0.37 -4.72 0.95
N GLU A 31 -0.03 -5.01 2.18
CA GLU A 31 0.57 -4.45 3.39
C GLU A 31 1.22 -5.57 4.20
N TYR A 32 2.47 -5.37 4.59
CA TYR A 32 3.24 -6.30 5.42
C TYR A 32 3.69 -5.61 6.69
N ASP A 33 3.11 -6.06 7.81
CA ASP A 33 3.59 -5.73 9.13
C ASP A 33 4.85 -6.55 9.41
N MET A 34 5.98 -5.90 9.59
CA MET A 34 7.23 -6.56 9.94
C MET A 34 7.29 -6.81 11.45
N THR A 35 8.00 -7.86 11.84
CA THR A 35 8.21 -8.25 13.25
C THR A 35 8.79 -7.15 14.14
N ASN A 36 9.46 -6.14 13.57
CA ASN A 36 10.03 -5.00 14.28
C ASN A 36 9.13 -3.74 14.27
N GLY A 37 7.90 -3.84 13.77
CA GLY A 37 6.96 -2.72 13.66
C GLY A 37 7.14 -1.84 12.43
N ASP A 38 7.99 -2.21 11.49
CA ASP A 38 8.02 -1.55 10.18
C ASP A 38 6.82 -2.00 9.33
N LEU A 39 6.37 -1.15 8.41
CA LEU A 39 5.31 -1.42 7.44
C LEU A 39 5.89 -1.32 6.03
N LEU A 40 5.74 -2.39 5.25
CA LEU A 40 5.99 -2.39 3.81
C LEU A 40 4.64 -2.43 3.08
N THR A 41 4.39 -1.45 2.23
CA THR A 41 3.20 -1.40 1.37
C THR A 41 3.63 -1.50 -0.08
N ILE A 42 3.02 -2.39 -0.87
CA ILE A 42 3.23 -2.53 -2.32
C ILE A 42 1.89 -2.25 -3.01
N ASP A 43 1.89 -1.27 -3.92
CA ASP A 43 0.74 -0.85 -4.71
C ASP A 43 0.95 -1.33 -6.15
N THR A 44 0.19 -2.35 -6.57
CA THR A 44 0.34 -2.94 -7.90
C THR A 44 -0.19 -2.06 -9.01
N ASP A 45 -1.09 -1.11 -8.70
CA ASP A 45 -1.61 -0.17 -9.68
C ASP A 45 -0.55 0.88 -10.03
N LYS A 46 0.00 1.51 -8.99
CA LYS A 46 0.96 2.60 -9.17
C LYS A 46 2.36 2.11 -9.50
N SER A 47 2.60 0.81 -9.45
CA SER A 47 3.95 0.24 -9.59
C SER A 47 4.91 0.88 -8.57
N THR A 48 4.44 1.05 -7.34
CA THR A 48 5.21 1.65 -6.24
C THR A 48 5.19 0.79 -4.98
N ALA A 49 6.15 1.04 -4.11
CA ALA A 49 6.15 0.52 -2.76
C ALA A 49 6.64 1.57 -1.77
N THR A 50 6.24 1.46 -0.50
CA THR A 50 6.79 2.27 0.59
C THR A 50 7.27 1.37 1.71
N TRP A 51 8.39 1.71 2.34
CA TRP A 51 8.84 1.03 3.54
C TRP A 51 9.04 2.05 4.65
N LYS A 52 8.17 1.99 5.65
CA LYS A 52 8.14 2.93 6.78
C LYS A 52 8.45 2.21 8.08
N GLY A 53 9.22 2.85 8.93
CA GLY A 53 9.68 2.26 10.18
C GLY A 53 10.54 3.22 10.98
N LYS A 54 11.01 2.77 12.15
CA LYS A 54 11.84 3.63 13.02
C LYS A 54 13.18 4.03 12.38
N ASN A 55 13.75 3.14 11.56
CA ASN A 55 15.07 3.31 10.96
C ASN A 55 15.02 3.37 9.42
N ILE A 56 13.83 3.49 8.83
CA ILE A 56 13.66 3.58 7.39
C ILE A 56 12.37 4.32 7.05
N ASP A 57 12.43 5.21 6.07
CA ASP A 57 11.24 5.83 5.47
C ASP A 57 11.55 6.06 4.00
N THR A 58 10.93 5.25 3.13
CA THR A 58 11.31 5.20 1.72
C THR A 58 10.10 5.03 0.82
N VAL A 59 10.25 5.54 -0.40
CA VAL A 59 9.35 5.32 -1.53
C VAL A 59 10.16 4.70 -2.67
N MET A 60 9.62 3.65 -3.27
CA MET A 60 10.23 2.86 -4.32
C MET A 60 9.34 2.85 -5.54
N THR A 61 9.93 2.92 -6.73
CA THR A 61 9.22 2.65 -7.99
C THR A 61 9.85 1.46 -8.69
N SER A 62 9.02 0.60 -9.27
CA SER A 62 9.47 -0.48 -10.14
C SER A 62 8.29 -1.03 -10.94
N PRO A 63 8.41 -1.25 -12.26
CA PRO A 63 7.38 -1.92 -13.04
C PRO A 63 7.12 -3.36 -12.59
N ASP A 64 8.05 -3.97 -11.85
CA ASP A 64 7.87 -5.33 -11.31
C ASP A 64 6.77 -5.39 -10.24
N PHE A 65 6.49 -4.27 -9.55
CA PHE A 65 5.44 -4.22 -8.53
C PHE A 65 4.04 -4.48 -9.11
N ALA A 66 3.78 -4.15 -10.38
CA ALA A 66 2.51 -4.47 -11.03
C ALA A 66 2.23 -5.98 -11.14
N LYS A 67 3.27 -6.82 -11.05
CA LYS A 67 3.17 -8.29 -11.13
C LYS A 67 3.22 -8.96 -9.76
N PHE A 68 3.25 -8.18 -8.68
CA PHE A 68 3.37 -8.72 -7.35
C PHE A 68 2.08 -9.41 -6.91
N THR A 69 2.19 -10.68 -6.49
CA THR A 69 1.04 -11.52 -6.10
C THR A 69 0.89 -11.68 -4.58
N GLY A 70 1.87 -11.19 -3.81
CA GLY A 70 1.87 -11.23 -2.36
C GLY A 70 1.91 -12.62 -1.70
N GLY A 71 1.24 -12.72 -0.56
CA GLY A 71 1.17 -13.92 0.29
C GLY A 71 2.09 -13.86 1.51
N ALA A 72 1.91 -14.78 2.47
CA ALA A 72 2.72 -14.82 3.70
C ALA A 72 4.20 -15.20 3.46
N ASN A 73 4.51 -15.80 2.31
CA ASN A 73 5.85 -16.25 1.93
C ASN A 73 6.19 -15.82 0.50
N PRO A 74 6.30 -14.51 0.21
CA PRO A 74 6.52 -14.03 -1.15
C PRO A 74 7.85 -14.54 -1.71
N ARG A 75 7.83 -14.82 -3.02
CA ARG A 75 9.03 -15.09 -3.83
C ARG A 75 9.02 -14.09 -4.98
N PHE A 76 9.74 -12.99 -4.80
CA PHE A 76 9.64 -11.84 -5.67
C PHE A 76 10.95 -11.05 -5.69
N THR A 77 11.24 -10.40 -6.81
CA THR A 77 12.33 -9.43 -6.92
C THR A 77 11.86 -8.30 -7.81
N ALA A 78 11.96 -7.07 -7.30
CA ALA A 78 11.78 -5.84 -8.06
C ALA A 78 13.12 -5.15 -8.21
N VAL A 79 13.54 -4.88 -9.44
CA VAL A 79 14.64 -3.96 -9.71
C VAL A 79 14.08 -2.55 -9.67
N LEU A 80 14.63 -1.69 -8.81
CA LEU A 80 14.07 -0.36 -8.56
C LEU A 80 14.50 0.60 -9.67
N THR A 81 13.52 1.29 -10.25
CA THR A 81 13.75 2.42 -11.17
C THR A 81 14.00 3.71 -10.41
N SER A 82 13.46 3.82 -9.20
CA SER A 82 13.80 4.88 -8.25
C SER A 82 13.68 4.39 -6.81
N LEU A 83 14.47 5.00 -5.95
CA LEU A 83 14.35 4.95 -4.50
C LEU A 83 14.49 6.40 -4.01
N ASP A 84 13.63 6.80 -3.09
CA ASP A 84 13.78 8.07 -2.36
C ASP A 84 13.51 7.83 -0.88
N GLY A 85 14.10 8.67 -0.04
CA GLY A 85 13.93 8.64 1.40
C GLY A 85 15.21 8.34 2.16
N THR A 86 15.05 7.79 3.36
CA THR A 86 16.14 7.70 4.34
C THR A 86 16.23 6.36 5.04
N ARG A 87 17.43 6.06 5.52
CA ARG A 87 17.72 4.91 6.38
C ARG A 87 18.67 5.31 7.50
N THR A 88 18.41 4.83 8.71
CA THR A 88 19.30 4.97 9.85
C THR A 88 20.19 3.74 9.99
N ILE A 89 21.52 3.94 9.98
CA ILE A 89 22.54 2.92 10.15
C ILE A 89 23.41 3.32 11.34
N ARG A 90 23.43 2.49 12.38
CA ARG A 90 24.21 2.74 13.62
C ARG A 90 23.95 4.14 14.21
N GLY A 91 22.69 4.57 14.23
CA GLY A 91 22.27 5.87 14.80
C GLY A 91 22.47 7.07 13.88
N LYS A 92 23.05 6.91 12.68
CA LYS A 92 23.16 7.98 11.69
C LYS A 92 22.21 7.77 10.53
N THR A 93 21.47 8.81 10.16
CA THR A 93 20.55 8.81 9.02
C THR A 93 21.28 9.16 7.73
N TYR A 94 20.98 8.41 6.68
CA TYR A 94 21.50 8.57 5.34
C TYR A 94 20.32 8.67 4.36
N THR A 95 20.45 9.51 3.35
CA THR A 95 19.51 9.58 2.21
C THR A 95 19.85 8.51 1.18
N ASP A 96 18.92 8.20 0.27
CA ASP A 96 19.24 7.44 -0.94
C ASP A 96 20.43 8.05 -1.69
N ASN A 97 21.22 7.20 -2.36
CA ASN A 97 22.21 7.60 -3.33
C ASN A 97 21.90 6.95 -4.69
N PRO A 98 21.33 7.71 -5.65
CA PRO A 98 20.88 7.16 -6.92
C PRO A 98 22.03 6.89 -7.90
N LYS A 99 23.28 7.27 -7.58
CA LYS A 99 24.43 7.19 -8.49
C LYS A 99 24.63 5.79 -9.08
N ASN A 100 24.27 4.76 -8.31
CA ASN A 100 24.45 3.36 -8.72
C ASN A 100 23.16 2.64 -9.10
N ILE A 101 22.04 3.35 -9.29
CA ILE A 101 20.74 2.72 -9.56
C ILE A 101 20.71 1.95 -10.88
N ASN A 102 21.44 2.43 -11.89
CA ASN A 102 21.54 1.83 -13.23
C ASN A 102 22.88 1.09 -13.45
N THR A 103 23.50 0.56 -12.38
CA THR A 103 24.79 -0.16 -12.46
C THR A 103 24.60 -1.67 -12.50
N THR A 104 25.70 -2.43 -12.55
CA THR A 104 25.71 -3.89 -12.41
C THR A 104 25.15 -4.39 -11.07
N HIS A 105 25.05 -3.51 -10.07
CA HIS A 105 24.44 -3.79 -8.77
C HIS A 105 23.29 -2.81 -8.49
N PRO A 106 22.17 -2.95 -9.22
CA PRO A 106 21.03 -2.04 -9.08
C PRO A 106 20.35 -2.22 -7.71
N GLN A 107 19.64 -1.18 -7.29
CA GLN A 107 18.84 -1.21 -6.07
C GLN A 107 17.64 -2.15 -6.29
N LYS A 108 17.27 -2.93 -5.27
CA LYS A 108 16.24 -3.97 -5.41
C LYS A 108 15.50 -4.25 -4.12
N LEU A 109 14.20 -4.56 -4.25
CA LEU A 109 13.38 -5.15 -3.20
C LEU A 109 13.21 -6.64 -3.48
N ILE A 110 13.55 -7.48 -2.52
CA ILE A 110 13.52 -8.94 -2.65
C ILE A 110 12.60 -9.52 -1.58
N GLY A 111 11.55 -10.22 -1.99
CA GLY A 111 10.77 -11.09 -1.12
C GLY A 111 11.30 -12.53 -1.19
N GLN A 112 11.67 -13.10 -0.05
CA GLN A 112 12.23 -14.46 0.02
C GLN A 112 11.69 -15.23 1.21
N GLY A 113 10.58 -15.94 1.01
CA GLY A 113 9.92 -16.68 2.09
C GLY A 113 9.39 -15.70 3.13
N SER A 114 9.70 -15.89 4.41
CA SER A 114 9.14 -15.10 5.51
C SER A 114 9.81 -13.72 5.72
N ARG A 115 10.45 -13.13 4.70
CA ARG A 115 11.21 -11.87 4.84
C ARG A 115 11.26 -11.05 3.55
N PHE A 116 11.49 -9.76 3.73
CA PHE A 116 11.88 -8.83 2.68
C PHE A 116 13.29 -8.32 2.91
N ASN A 117 13.99 -8.00 1.82
CA ASN A 117 15.28 -7.35 1.79
C ASN A 117 15.26 -6.18 0.82
N LEU A 118 15.52 -4.97 1.31
CA LEU A 118 15.86 -3.82 0.47
C LEU A 118 17.39 -3.68 0.38
N TRP A 119 17.95 -3.97 -0.79
CA TRP A 119 19.34 -3.70 -1.13
C TRP A 119 19.44 -2.34 -1.83
N ALA A 120 20.19 -1.41 -1.23
CA ALA A 120 20.30 -0.04 -1.70
C ALA A 120 21.63 0.62 -1.31
N TRP A 121 21.94 1.74 -1.95
CA TRP A 121 23.11 2.58 -1.74
C TRP A 121 22.70 3.84 -0.98
N TRP A 122 23.37 4.12 0.15
CA TRP A 122 22.96 5.19 1.05
C TRP A 122 24.06 6.24 1.23
N GLY A 123 23.70 7.52 1.10
CA GLY A 123 24.51 8.69 1.42
C GLY A 123 25.76 8.89 0.56
N ASP A 124 26.54 9.91 0.92
CA ASP A 124 27.85 10.23 0.35
C ASP A 124 28.84 10.52 1.51
N PRO A 125 29.90 9.71 1.72
CA PRO A 125 30.32 8.55 0.94
C PRO A 125 29.33 7.37 0.99
N ILE A 126 29.27 6.62 -0.13
CA ILE A 126 28.32 5.53 -0.34
C ILE A 126 28.44 4.44 0.74
N LYS A 127 27.28 4.05 1.28
CA LYS A 127 27.09 2.88 2.15
C LYS A 127 26.09 1.92 1.49
N GLY A 128 26.61 0.88 0.84
CA GLY A 128 25.78 -0.23 0.35
C GLY A 128 25.38 -1.15 1.49
N GLY A 129 24.15 -1.64 1.50
CA GLY A 129 23.76 -2.61 2.52
C GLY A 129 22.33 -3.09 2.43
N ASP A 130 22.12 -4.31 2.90
CA ASP A 130 20.82 -4.94 3.04
C ASP A 130 20.01 -4.32 4.19
N TYR A 131 18.73 -4.08 3.97
CA TYR A 131 17.74 -3.83 5.01
C TYR A 131 16.75 -4.99 5.03
N ILE A 132 17.03 -5.98 5.88
CA ILE A 132 16.27 -7.22 5.96
C ILE A 132 15.32 -7.17 7.15
N LYS A 133 14.03 -7.47 6.93
CA LYS A 133 13.04 -7.68 8.00
C LYS A 133 12.17 -8.89 7.73
N HIS A 134 11.77 -9.53 8.83
CA HIS A 134 10.88 -10.68 8.81
C HIS A 134 9.44 -10.22 8.86
N ILE A 135 8.59 -10.88 8.07
CA ILE A 135 7.15 -10.66 8.00
C ILE A 135 6.52 -11.18 9.31
N GLY A 136 5.74 -10.32 9.97
CA GLY A 136 4.91 -10.66 11.12
C GLY A 136 3.43 -10.84 10.76
N GLY A 137 2.94 -10.09 9.77
CA GLY A 137 1.59 -10.19 9.24
C GLY A 137 1.50 -9.68 7.80
N TYR A 138 0.43 -10.06 7.09
CA TYR A 138 0.15 -9.54 5.76
C TYR A 138 -1.35 -9.33 5.56
N THR A 139 -1.68 -8.28 4.81
CA THR A 139 -3.04 -8.01 4.31
C THR A 139 -2.96 -7.71 2.82
N ALA A 140 -3.95 -8.17 2.06
CA ALA A 140 -4.16 -7.77 0.67
C ALA A 140 -5.54 -7.15 0.52
N THR A 141 -5.59 -5.94 -0.05
CA THR A 141 -6.82 -5.20 -0.28
C THR A 141 -6.97 -4.92 -1.76
N GLU A 142 -8.02 -5.48 -2.36
CA GLU A 142 -8.42 -5.12 -3.72
C GLU A 142 -8.94 -3.68 -3.75
N VAL A 143 -8.43 -2.87 -4.68
CA VAL A 143 -8.90 -1.50 -4.88
C VAL A 143 -10.03 -1.53 -5.91
N PRO A 144 -11.26 -1.13 -5.54
CA PRO A 144 -12.39 -1.16 -6.47
C PRO A 144 -12.11 -0.30 -7.70
N ALA A 145 -12.38 -0.86 -8.89
CA ALA A 145 -12.28 -0.10 -10.13
C ALA A 145 -13.14 1.17 -10.03
N PRO A 146 -12.66 2.34 -10.50
CA PRO A 146 -13.40 3.60 -10.40
C PRO A 146 -14.84 3.54 -10.94
N GLY A 147 -15.10 2.70 -11.95
CA GLY A 147 -16.42 2.46 -12.51
C GLY A 147 -17.42 1.79 -11.55
N MET A 148 -16.96 0.96 -10.63
CA MET A 148 -17.82 0.32 -9.62
C MET A 148 -18.41 1.36 -8.66
N LEU A 149 -17.63 2.35 -8.24
CA LEU A 149 -18.12 3.45 -7.41
C LEU A 149 -19.15 4.31 -8.14
N GLY A 150 -18.94 4.56 -9.44
CA GLY A 150 -19.92 5.24 -10.29
C GLY A 150 -21.24 4.48 -10.39
N LEU A 151 -21.19 3.15 -10.54
CA LEU A 151 -22.37 2.29 -10.56
C LEU A 151 -23.11 2.28 -9.21
N PHE A 152 -22.39 2.26 -8.08
CA PHE A 152 -23.02 2.40 -6.75
C PHE A 152 -23.72 3.75 -6.58
N GLY A 153 -23.10 4.85 -7.04
CA GLY A 153 -23.72 6.17 -7.04
C GLY A 153 -25.00 6.24 -7.87
N LEU A 154 -24.99 5.66 -9.08
CA LEU A 154 -26.16 5.57 -9.95
C LEU A 154 -27.27 4.70 -9.36
N ALA A 155 -26.91 3.56 -8.76
CA ALA A 155 -27.88 2.67 -8.10
C ALA A 155 -28.57 3.37 -6.92
N LEU A 156 -27.83 4.13 -6.11
CA LEU A 156 -28.39 4.91 -5.01
C LEU A 156 -29.29 6.04 -5.51
N ALA A 157 -28.89 6.76 -6.56
CA ALA A 157 -29.71 7.79 -7.17
C ALA A 157 -31.03 7.18 -7.71
N ALA A 158 -30.96 6.07 -8.45
CA ALA A 158 -32.12 5.36 -8.97
C ALA A 158 -33.05 4.86 -7.85
N LEU A 159 -32.49 4.35 -6.74
CA LEU A 159 -33.26 3.92 -5.57
C LEU A 159 -33.95 5.11 -4.87
N GLY A 160 -33.29 6.26 -4.80
CA GLY A 160 -33.86 7.51 -4.31
C GLY A 160 -35.03 8.00 -5.16
N PHE A 161 -34.89 7.98 -6.50
CA PHE A 161 -35.97 8.32 -7.43
C PHE A 161 -37.15 7.34 -7.35
N ARG A 162 -36.88 6.05 -7.15
CA ARG A 162 -37.92 5.02 -6.95
C ARG A 162 -38.73 5.26 -5.68
N ARG A 163 -38.08 5.58 -4.55
CA ARG A 163 -38.76 5.91 -3.28
C ARG A 163 -39.59 7.19 -3.37
N ARG A 164 -39.15 8.18 -4.16
CA ARG A 164 -39.90 9.41 -4.38
C ARG A 164 -41.19 9.16 -5.16
N ARG A 165 -41.14 8.34 -6.22
CA ARG A 165 -42.32 7.97 -7.00
C ARG A 165 -43.35 7.19 -6.17
N SER A 166 -42.91 6.26 -5.33
CA SER A 166 -43.84 5.49 -4.51
C SER A 166 -44.57 6.38 -3.49
N ARG A 167 -43.89 7.35 -2.86
CA ARG A 167 -44.52 8.30 -1.93
C ARG A 167 -45.52 9.23 -2.62
N MET A 168 -45.22 9.71 -3.83
CA MET A 168 -46.15 10.56 -4.58
C MET A 168 -47.36 9.76 -5.09
N ALA A 169 -47.20 8.50 -5.46
CA ALA A 169 -48.31 7.62 -5.84
C ALA A 169 -49.25 7.35 -4.65
N THR A 170 -48.70 7.04 -3.46
CA THR A 170 -49.48 6.84 -2.24
C THR A 170 -50.19 8.13 -1.79
N ALA A 171 -49.54 9.30 -1.89
CA ALA A 171 -50.15 10.58 -1.55
C ALA A 171 -51.30 10.95 -2.50
N LYS A 172 -51.22 10.59 -3.78
CA LYS A 172 -52.28 10.86 -4.77
C LYS A 172 -53.50 9.94 -4.60
N LEU A 173 -53.30 8.73 -4.07
CA LEU A 173 -54.37 7.78 -3.70
C LEU A 173 -55.08 8.14 -2.39
N ALA A 174 -54.43 8.88 -1.49
CA ALA A 174 -55.03 9.35 -0.23
C ALA A 174 -55.80 10.68 -0.39
N ALA A 175 -55.70 11.33 -1.55
CA ALA A 175 -56.32 12.62 -1.85
C ALA A 175 -57.50 12.52 -2.86
N ALA A 176 -57.91 11.29 -3.19
CA ALA A 176 -59.08 10.97 -4.02
C ALA A 176 -60.11 10.22 -3.17
#